data_AF-A0A7Y8J089-F1
#
_entry.id   AF-A0A7Y8J089-F1
#
_cell.length_a   1.000
_cell.length_b   1.000
_cell.length_c   1.000
_cell.angle_alpha   90.00
_cell.angle_beta   90.00
_cell.angle_gamma   90.00
#
_symmetry.space_group_name_H-M   'P 1'
#
loop_
_entity.id
_entity.type
_entity.pdbx_description
1 polymer ?
#
loop_
_entity_poly.entity_id
_entity_poly.type
_entity_poly.pdbx_seq_one_letter_code
_entity_poly.pdbx_strand_id
1 'polypeptide(L)' 'MGPIGMPELLVILLIVIFIFGVNKIPQLGKGLGEGIKNFKAALKAGQEEPEKNEKR' A
#
# COMPACT_ATOMS: atom_id res chain seq x y z
N MET A 1 26.00 11.32 -17.27
CA MET A 1 25.29 10.38 -16.36
C MET A 1 23.81 10.63 -16.56
N GLY A 2 23.19 9.89 -17.48
CA GLY A 2 21.75 10.04 -17.75
C GLY A 2 20.94 9.47 -16.58
N PRO A 3 19.71 9.94 -16.35
CA PRO A 3 18.83 9.32 -15.36
C PRO A 3 18.66 7.84 -15.69
N ILE A 4 18.66 7.01 -14.65
CA ILE A 4 18.42 5.56 -14.75
C ILE A 4 17.19 5.35 -15.64
N GLY A 5 17.42 4.75 -16.80
CA GLY A 5 16.35 4.51 -17.76
C GLY A 5 15.39 3.45 -17.25
N MET A 6 14.18 3.40 -17.82
CA MET A 6 13.24 2.29 -17.64
C MET A 6 13.90 0.89 -17.71
N PRO A 7 14.86 0.63 -18.63
CA PRO A 7 15.53 -0.68 -18.73
C PRO A 7 16.35 -1.05 -17.49
N GLU A 8 17.13 -0.11 -16.93
CA GLU A 8 17.94 -0.37 -15.74
C GLU A 8 17.07 -0.62 -14.50
N LEU A 9 15.97 0.13 -14.36
CA LEU A 9 15.00 -0.10 -13.29
C LEU A 9 14.40 -1.52 -13.38
N LEU A 10 14.10 -1.99 -14.59
CA LEU A 10 13.58 -3.33 -14.84
C LEU A 10 14.58 -4.42 -14.43
N VAL A 11 15.86 -4.24 -14.75
CA VAL A 11 16.93 -5.18 -14.36
C VAL A 11 17.07 -5.24 -12.83
N ILE A 12 17.06 -4.08 -12.16
CA ILE A 12 17.12 -4.01 -10.69
C ILE A 12 15.91 -4.71 -10.08
N LEU A 13 14.71 -4.45 -10.60
CA LEU A 13 13.48 -5.09 -10.13
C LEU A 13 13.55 -6.61 -10.27
N LEU A 14 14.10 -7.11 -11.38
CA LEU A 14 14.29 -8.54 -11.63
C LEU A 14 15.23 -9.17 -10.58
N ILE A 15 16.32 -8.51 -10.23
CA ILE A 15 17.27 -8.96 -9.20
C ILE A 15 16.60 -8.99 -7.82
N VAL A 16 15.87 -7.92 -7.46
CA VAL A 16 15.12 -7.86 -6.20
C VAL A 16 14.12 -9.00 -6.11
N ILE A 17 13.38 -9.27 -7.19
CA ILE A 17 12.45 -10.40 -7.27
C ILE A 17 13.17 -11.75 -7.17
N PHE A 18 14.38 -11.90 -7.70
CA PHE A 18 15.14 -13.14 -7.54
C PHE A 18 15.53 -13.41 -6.08
N ILE A 19 15.91 -12.36 -5.33
CA ILE A 19 16.33 -12.47 -3.92
C ILE A 19 15.12 -12.71 -3.02
N PHE A 20 14.06 -11.92 -3.18
CA PHE A 20 12.89 -11.99 -2.31
C PHE A 20 11.84 -13.01 -2.80
N GLY A 21 11.88 -13.38 -4.07
CA GLY A 21 10.87 -14.21 -4.72
C GLY A 21 9.64 -13.41 -5.17
N VAL A 22 9.05 -13.80 -6.31
CA VAL A 22 7.80 -13.21 -6.84
C VAL A 22 6.63 -13.25 -5.85
N ASN A 23 6.62 -14.25 -4.96
CA ASN A 23 5.56 -14.47 -3.99
C ASN A 23 5.59 -13.49 -2.80
N LYS A 24 6.73 -12.82 -2.54
CA LYS A 24 6.83 -11.82 -1.46
C LYS A 24 6.15 -10.50 -1.82
N ILE A 25 6.17 -10.10 -3.09
CA ILE A 25 5.52 -8.86 -3.57
C ILE A 25 4.02 -8.81 -3.19
N PRO A 26 3.17 -9.80 -3.52
CA PRO A 26 1.75 -9.78 -3.15
C PRO A 26 1.53 -9.95 -1.64
N GLN A 27 2.41 -10.67 -0.93
CA GLN A 27 2.32 -10.84 0.52
C GLN A 27 2.55 -9.48 1.24
N LEU A 28 3.56 -8.73 0.82
CA LEU A 28 3.84 -7.38 1.32
C LEU A 28 2.73 -6.40 0.90
N GLY A 29 2.26 -6.48 -0.35
CA GLY A 29 1.17 -5.64 -0.86
C GLY A 29 -0.14 -5.83 -0.10
N LYS A 30 -0.51 -7.09 0.25
CA LYS A 30 -1.69 -7.37 1.07
C LYS A 30 -1.57 -6.75 2.46
N GLY A 31 -0.44 -6.95 3.15
CA GLY A 31 -0.23 -6.37 4.49
C GLY A 31 -0.23 -4.84 4.50
N LEU A 32 0.45 -4.21 3.53
CA LEU A 32 0.43 -2.75 3.37
C LEU A 32 -0.97 -2.25 3.00
N GLY A 33 -1.68 -2.95 2.12
CA GLY A 33 -3.04 -2.60 1.70
C GLY A 33 -4.05 -2.65 2.84
N GLU A 34 -3.98 -3.69 3.69
CA GLU A 34 -4.80 -3.80 4.90
C GLU A 34 -4.46 -2.68 5.90
N GLY A 35 -3.16 -2.40 6.10
CA GLY A 35 -2.71 -1.28 6.95
C GLY A 35 -3.24 0.07 6.48
N ILE A 36 -3.11 0.38 5.19
CA ILE A 36 -3.63 1.63 4.59
C ILE A 36 -5.15 1.68 4.68
N LYS A 37 -5.85 0.57 4.42
CA LYS A 37 -7.32 0.50 4.52
C LYS A 37 -7.80 0.79 5.94
N ASN A 38 -7.18 0.17 6.94
CA ASN A 38 -7.52 0.37 8.35
C ASN A 38 -7.17 1.79 8.81
N PHE A 39 -6.02 2.32 8.39
CA PHE A 39 -5.62 3.70 8.65
C PHE A 39 -6.63 4.69 8.07
N LYS A 40 -7.03 4.51 6.80
CA LYS A 40 -8.04 5.35 6.15
C LYS A 40 -9.40 5.24 6.84
N ALA A 41 -9.80 4.04 7.27
CA ALA A 41 -11.06 3.82 7.98
C ALA A 41 -11.07 4.52 9.35
N ALA A 42 -9.96 4.45 10.11
CA ALA A 42 -9.82 5.15 11.39
C ALA A 42 -9.84 6.67 11.22
N LEU A 43 -9.19 7.20 10.18
CA LEU A 43 -9.24 8.63 9.86
C LEU A 43 -10.66 9.11 9.49
N LYS A 44 -11.42 8.28 8.76
CA LYS A 44 -12.83 8.57 8.44
C LYS A 44 -13.73 8.48 9.67
N ALA A 45 -13.58 7.45 10.49
CA ALA A 45 -14.36 7.29 11.72
C ALA A 45 -14.11 8.43 12.71
N GLY A 46 -12.88 8.95 12.81
CA GLY A 46 -12.56 10.12 13.62
C GLY A 46 -12.99 11.47 13.02
N GLN A 47 -13.35 11.50 11.73
CA GLN A 47 -13.99 12.66 11.11
C GLN A 47 -15.52 12.58 11.13
N GLU A 48 -16.08 11.39 11.34
CA GLU A 48 -17.51 11.09 11.35
C GLU A 48 -17.95 10.67 12.77
N GLU A 49 -17.84 11.59 13.75
CA GLU A 49 -18.61 11.56 15.00
C GLU A 49 -19.95 12.33 14.82
N PRO A 50 -21.00 12.02 15.59
CA PRO A 50 -22.27 11.49 15.06
C PRO A 50 -23.35 12.54 14.74
N GLU A 51 -23.91 12.52 13.52
CA GLU A 51 -25.16 13.24 13.19
C GLU A 51 -26.38 12.30 13.09
N LYS A 52 -26.44 11.21 13.87
CA LYS A 52 -27.58 10.29 13.78
C LYS A 52 -27.98 9.62 15.08
N ASN A 53 -28.29 10.40 16.11
CA ASN A 53 -29.21 9.92 17.15
C ASN A 53 -29.88 11.06 17.95
N GLU A 54 -30.66 11.94 17.31
CA GLU A 54 -31.62 12.78 18.04
C GLU A 54 -32.86 13.06 17.17
N LYS A 55 -33.86 12.18 17.28
CA LYS A 55 -35.28 12.39 16.95
C LYS A 55 -36.06 11.08 17.15
N ARG A 56 -36.24 10.69 18.40
CA ARG A 56 -37.38 9.87 18.86
C ARG A 56 -37.81 10.38 20.22
#